data_AF-A0A7J2IX15-F1
#
_entry.id   AF-A0A7J2IX15-F1
#
_cell.length_a   1.000
_cell.length_b   1.000
_cell.length_c   1.000
_cell.angle_alpha   90.00
_cell.angle_beta   90.00
_cell.angle_gamma   90.00
#
_symmetry.space_group_name_H-M   'P 1'
#
loop_
_entity.id
_entity.type
_entity.pdbx_description
1 polymer ?
#
loop_
_entity_poly.entity_id
_entity_poly.type
_entity_poly.pdbx_seq_one_letter_code
_entity_poly.pdbx_strand_id
1 'polypeptide(L)'
;MRGGPLPLRLLVYGLGLAYEAIILSLGFALLSARASAEGLLKPGLAFLLAGLGDLMHTLGLLAVDLAQGSWLAHAISSFLTALDIALATTALLLIRLYVSSFSRQGYGMLDKALIAVLVITASLALTAASLKLIGAYGLYWPLLGVAVMLMAITGYISCMSLFVAAQKGILPTYLRARGKRVKLLWGSALGMVAITLALLHPLAAPLPLAMLLITALKVAFLSASGLLIGLGLLPPQPSM
;
A
#
# COMPACT_ATOMS: atom_id res chain seq x y z
N MET A 1 -19.23 -1.64 -2.91
CA MET A 1 -19.48 -1.57 -4.37
C MET A 1 -20.74 -2.36 -4.77
N ARG A 2 -21.85 -2.26 -4.04
CA ARG A 2 -23.10 -2.95 -4.42
C ARG A 2 -23.94 -1.98 -5.25
N GLY A 3 -23.82 -2.03 -6.59
CA GLY A 3 -24.71 -1.26 -7.48
C GLY A 3 -24.20 -0.96 -8.90
N GLY A 4 -22.90 -1.09 -9.17
CA GLY A 4 -22.38 -0.88 -10.53
C GLY A 4 -22.62 -2.08 -11.47
N PRO A 5 -22.80 -1.86 -12.79
CA PRO A 5 -22.94 -2.93 -13.77
C PRO A 5 -21.71 -3.84 -13.78
N LEU A 6 -21.93 -5.15 -13.90
CA LEU A 6 -20.92 -6.21 -13.90
C LEU A 6 -19.66 -5.92 -14.74
N PRO A 7 -19.74 -5.39 -15.98
CA PRO A 7 -18.56 -5.07 -16.79
C PRO A 7 -17.66 -4.00 -16.17
N LEU A 8 -18.22 -3.00 -15.47
CA LEU A 8 -17.40 -1.97 -14.80
C LEU A 8 -16.62 -2.53 -13.62
N ARG A 9 -17.18 -3.50 -12.89
CA ARG A 9 -16.49 -4.16 -11.77
C ARG A 9 -15.33 -5.02 -12.26
N LEU A 10 -15.55 -5.78 -13.33
CA LEU A 10 -14.51 -6.59 -13.97
C LEU A 10 -13.35 -5.74 -14.47
N LEU A 11 -13.62 -4.55 -15.02
CA LEU A 11 -12.58 -3.62 -15.43
C LEU A 11 -11.76 -3.12 -14.23
N VAL A 12 -12.40 -2.82 -13.10
CA VAL A 12 -11.72 -2.43 -11.86
C VAL A 12 -10.86 -3.58 -11.32
N TYR A 13 -11.36 -4.82 -11.31
CA TYR A 13 -10.58 -5.99 -10.90
C TYR A 13 -9.39 -6.24 -11.83
N GLY A 14 -9.59 -6.12 -13.14
CA GLY A 14 -8.50 -6.26 -14.12
C GLY A 14 -7.40 -5.21 -13.93
N LEU A 15 -7.77 -3.95 -13.69
CA LEU A 15 -6.81 -2.89 -13.35
C LEU A 15 -6.10 -3.15 -12.02
N GLY A 16 -6.82 -3.63 -11.01
CA GLY A 16 -6.26 -4.03 -9.71
C GLY A 16 -5.21 -5.14 -9.86
N LEU A 17 -5.56 -6.23 -10.53
CA LEU A 17 -4.66 -7.36 -10.79
C LEU A 17 -3.42 -6.95 -11.61
N ALA A 18 -3.59 -6.07 -12.60
CA ALA A 18 -2.46 -5.55 -13.37
C ALA A 18 -1.49 -4.74 -12.50
N TYR A 19 -2.03 -3.87 -11.63
CA TYR A 19 -1.26 -3.13 -10.65
C TYR A 19 -0.54 -4.07 -9.67
N GLU A 20 -1.24 -5.06 -9.11
CA GLU A 20 -0.69 -6.04 -8.18
C GLU A 20 0.48 -6.81 -8.82
N ALA A 21 0.33 -7.25 -10.07
CA ALA A 21 1.38 -7.92 -10.82
C ALA A 21 2.63 -7.04 -10.99
N ILE A 22 2.45 -5.73 -11.27
CA ILE A 22 3.55 -4.77 -11.37
C ILE A 22 4.26 -4.63 -10.03
N ILE A 23 3.52 -4.43 -8.95
CA ILE A 23 4.06 -4.23 -7.59
C ILE A 23 4.80 -5.47 -7.10
N LEU A 24 4.24 -6.66 -7.29
CA LEU A 24 4.89 -7.93 -6.96
C LEU A 24 6.18 -8.11 -7.77
N SER A 25 6.13 -7.85 -9.08
CA SER A 25 7.31 -7.95 -9.96
C SER A 25 8.43 -7.00 -9.53
N LEU A 26 8.10 -5.77 -9.12
CA LEU A 26 9.06 -4.83 -8.57
C LEU A 26 9.64 -5.31 -7.23
N GLY A 27 8.82 -5.88 -6.36
CA GLY A 27 9.25 -6.48 -5.10
C GLY A 27 10.28 -7.59 -5.34
N PHE A 28 9.99 -8.52 -6.24
CA PHE A 28 10.93 -9.56 -6.66
C PHE A 28 12.22 -8.98 -7.25
N ALA A 29 12.11 -8.01 -8.17
CA ALA A 29 13.26 -7.38 -8.80
C ALA A 29 14.19 -6.69 -7.79
N LEU A 30 13.62 -5.99 -6.80
CA LEU A 30 14.39 -5.34 -5.73
C LEU A 30 15.05 -6.37 -4.81
N LEU A 31 14.35 -7.47 -4.49
CA LEU A 31 14.93 -8.56 -3.70
C LEU A 31 16.03 -9.32 -4.44
N SER A 32 15.88 -9.57 -5.74
CA SER A 32 16.94 -10.19 -6.54
C SER A 32 18.16 -9.29 -6.66
N ALA A 33 17.95 -7.97 -6.72
CA ALA A 33 19.01 -6.98 -6.78
C ALA A 33 19.67 -6.68 -5.41
N ARG A 34 19.20 -7.29 -4.30
CA ARG A 34 19.68 -6.97 -2.94
C ARG A 34 21.16 -7.25 -2.71
N ALA A 35 21.74 -8.20 -3.45
CA ALA A 35 23.17 -8.49 -3.39
C ALA A 35 24.01 -7.39 -4.05
N SER A 36 23.40 -6.60 -4.95
CA SER A 36 24.07 -5.55 -5.73
C SER A 36 24.01 -4.18 -5.07
N ALA A 37 23.12 -3.98 -4.09
CA ALA A 37 23.04 -2.71 -3.36
C ALA A 37 22.46 -2.88 -1.95
N GLU A 38 23.11 -2.24 -0.98
CA GLU A 38 22.69 -2.25 0.41
C GLU A 38 21.29 -1.65 0.62
N GLY A 39 20.55 -2.24 1.55
CA GLY A 39 19.27 -1.74 2.01
C GLY A 39 18.06 -2.11 1.14
N LEU A 40 18.23 -2.78 -0.01
CA LEU A 40 17.11 -3.14 -0.91
C LEU A 40 16.16 -4.22 -0.37
N LEU A 41 16.55 -4.95 0.69
CA LEU A 41 15.70 -5.94 1.34
C LEU A 41 14.37 -5.33 1.81
N LYS A 42 14.41 -4.18 2.47
CA LYS A 42 13.23 -3.51 3.03
C LYS A 42 12.25 -3.04 1.96
N PRO A 43 12.65 -2.25 0.95
CA PRO A 43 11.72 -1.86 -0.11
C PRO A 43 11.27 -3.09 -0.91
N GLY A 44 12.13 -4.08 -1.20
CA GLY A 44 11.71 -5.30 -1.88
C GLY A 44 10.60 -6.06 -1.14
N LEU A 45 10.75 -6.24 0.18
CA LEU A 45 9.69 -6.78 1.02
C LEU A 45 8.46 -5.88 1.09
N ALA A 46 8.63 -4.56 1.14
CA ALA A 46 7.51 -3.62 1.16
C ALA A 46 6.62 -3.79 -0.09
N PHE A 47 7.23 -3.82 -1.27
CA PHE A 47 6.51 -4.04 -2.53
C PHE A 47 5.82 -5.40 -2.55
N LEU A 48 6.48 -6.48 -2.11
CA LEU A 48 5.83 -7.80 -2.06
C LEU A 48 4.65 -7.84 -1.09
N LEU A 49 4.79 -7.30 0.12
CA LEU A 49 3.73 -7.32 1.12
C LEU A 49 2.54 -6.45 0.68
N ALA A 50 2.80 -5.28 0.09
CA ALA A 50 1.74 -4.45 -0.48
C ALA A 50 0.99 -5.19 -1.60
N GLY A 51 1.71 -5.77 -2.57
CA GLY A 51 1.09 -6.52 -3.67
C GLY A 51 0.32 -7.75 -3.22
N LEU A 52 0.82 -8.48 -2.21
CA LEU A 52 0.11 -9.63 -1.63
C LEU A 52 -1.14 -9.19 -0.87
N GLY A 53 -1.06 -8.10 -0.09
CA GLY A 53 -2.21 -7.52 0.60
C GLY A 53 -3.33 -7.12 -0.36
N ASP A 54 -2.98 -6.33 -1.36
CA ASP A 54 -3.92 -5.85 -2.39
C ASP A 54 -4.55 -7.04 -3.15
N LEU A 55 -3.76 -8.06 -3.52
CA LEU A 55 -4.25 -9.29 -4.16
C LEU A 55 -5.25 -10.04 -3.27
N MET A 56 -4.92 -10.22 -1.98
CA MET A 56 -5.83 -10.87 -1.04
C MET A 56 -7.14 -10.08 -0.88
N HIS A 57 -7.07 -8.75 -0.84
CA HIS A 57 -8.25 -7.90 -0.80
C HIS A 57 -9.10 -8.06 -2.08
N THR A 58 -8.49 -8.00 -3.26
CA THR A 58 -9.16 -8.18 -4.56
C THR A 58 -9.84 -9.55 -4.67
N LEU A 59 -9.14 -10.63 -4.28
CA LEU A 59 -9.71 -11.98 -4.24
C LEU A 59 -10.87 -12.10 -3.25
N GLY A 60 -10.79 -11.43 -2.09
CA GLY A 60 -11.88 -11.38 -1.13
C GLY A 60 -13.14 -10.70 -1.68
N LEU A 61 -12.97 -9.60 -2.43
CA LEU A 61 -14.09 -8.94 -3.11
C LEU A 61 -14.69 -9.82 -4.21
N LEU A 62 -13.83 -10.49 -5.00
CA LEU A 62 -14.27 -11.40 -6.05
C LEU A 62 -15.06 -12.59 -5.47
N ALA A 63 -14.61 -13.17 -4.36
CA ALA A 63 -15.32 -14.26 -3.67
C ALA A 63 -16.73 -13.84 -3.24
N VAL A 64 -16.90 -12.60 -2.75
CA VAL A 64 -18.21 -12.05 -2.38
C VAL A 64 -19.11 -11.85 -3.59
N ASP A 65 -18.56 -11.39 -4.72
CA ASP A 65 -19.33 -11.17 -5.94
C ASP A 65 -19.72 -12.49 -6.65
N LEU A 66 -18.91 -13.55 -6.50
CA LEU A 66 -19.19 -14.90 -7.03
C LEU A 66 -20.15 -15.71 -6.16
N ALA A 67 -20.03 -15.62 -4.84
CA ALA A 67 -20.83 -16.38 -3.88
C ALA A 67 -21.83 -15.47 -3.13
N GLN A 68 -22.66 -14.77 -3.90
CA GLN A 68 -23.61 -13.79 -3.38
C GLN A 68 -24.55 -14.41 -2.34
N GLY A 69 -24.66 -13.76 -1.17
CA GLY A 69 -25.51 -14.21 -0.06
C GLY A 69 -24.86 -15.22 0.89
N SER A 70 -23.65 -15.72 0.59
CA SER A 70 -22.94 -16.59 1.53
C SER A 70 -22.31 -15.78 2.67
N TRP A 71 -22.65 -16.14 3.91
CA TRP A 71 -22.03 -15.52 5.09
C TRP A 71 -20.52 -15.77 5.12
N LEU A 72 -20.08 -16.94 4.64
CA LEU A 72 -18.68 -17.34 4.59
C LEU A 72 -17.85 -16.47 3.64
N ALA A 73 -18.35 -16.12 2.45
CA ALA A 73 -17.60 -15.22 1.56
C ALA A 73 -17.45 -13.82 2.18
N HIS A 74 -18.49 -13.34 2.88
CA HIS A 74 -18.41 -12.08 3.61
C HIS A 74 -17.42 -12.12 4.79
N ALA A 75 -17.35 -13.24 5.50
CA ALA A 75 -16.38 -13.49 6.56
C ALA A 75 -14.95 -13.48 6.03
N ILE A 76 -14.69 -14.28 4.98
CA ILE A 76 -13.38 -14.37 4.33
C ILE A 76 -12.94 -12.99 3.81
N SER A 77 -13.80 -12.31 3.06
CA SER A 77 -13.51 -10.96 2.54
C SER A 77 -13.15 -9.97 3.65
N SER A 78 -13.81 -10.06 4.81
CA SER A 78 -13.51 -9.20 5.96
C SER A 78 -12.12 -9.45 6.53
N PHE A 79 -11.73 -10.72 6.69
CA PHE A 79 -10.39 -11.09 7.17
C PHE A 79 -9.30 -10.76 6.15
N LEU A 80 -9.54 -10.99 4.87
CA LEU A 80 -8.59 -10.64 3.82
C LEU A 80 -8.37 -9.12 3.77
N THR A 81 -9.43 -8.32 3.99
CA THR A 81 -9.31 -6.86 4.12
C THR A 81 -8.51 -6.46 5.36
N ALA A 82 -8.72 -7.13 6.50
CA ALA A 82 -7.95 -6.85 7.70
C ALA A 82 -6.46 -7.18 7.54
N LEU A 83 -6.17 -8.29 6.88
CA LEU A 83 -4.81 -8.71 6.58
C LEU A 83 -4.13 -7.77 5.58
N ASP A 84 -4.85 -7.35 4.54
CA ASP A 84 -4.39 -6.32 3.61
C ASP A 84 -3.98 -5.03 4.34
N ILE A 85 -4.84 -4.49 5.21
CA ILE A 85 -4.51 -3.31 6.01
C ILE A 85 -3.22 -3.51 6.82
N ALA A 86 -3.03 -4.68 7.45
CA ALA A 86 -1.82 -4.98 8.22
C ALA A 86 -0.57 -5.08 7.32
N LEU A 87 -0.68 -5.73 6.16
CA LEU A 87 0.41 -5.90 5.21
C LEU A 87 0.79 -4.57 4.55
N ALA A 88 -0.18 -3.77 4.13
CA ALA A 88 0.03 -2.43 3.59
C ALA A 88 0.68 -1.51 4.63
N THR A 89 0.22 -1.53 5.88
CA THR A 89 0.86 -0.76 6.96
C THR A 89 2.31 -1.19 7.19
N THR A 90 2.57 -2.50 7.15
CA THR A 90 3.92 -3.06 7.27
C THR A 90 4.80 -2.63 6.10
N ALA A 91 4.28 -2.65 4.88
CA ALA A 91 4.99 -2.21 3.68
C ALA A 91 5.40 -0.73 3.78
N LEU A 92 4.46 0.13 4.19
CA LEU A 92 4.73 1.56 4.37
C LEU A 92 5.81 1.78 5.45
N LEU A 93 5.68 1.09 6.59
CA LEU A 93 6.69 1.11 7.64
C LEU A 93 8.07 0.67 7.13
N LEU A 94 8.17 -0.37 6.30
CA LEU A 94 9.43 -0.82 5.72
C LEU A 94 10.08 0.26 4.82
N ILE A 95 9.29 1.05 4.09
CA ILE A 95 9.80 2.20 3.32
C ILE A 95 10.38 3.26 4.28
N ARG A 96 9.68 3.55 5.39
CA ARG A 96 10.20 4.46 6.42
C ARG A 96 11.50 3.93 7.05
N LEU A 97 11.53 2.65 7.42
CA LEU A 97 12.71 2.01 8.02
C LEU A 97 13.87 1.89 7.02
N TYR A 98 13.60 1.85 5.72
CA TYR A 98 14.60 1.97 4.68
C TYR A 98 15.28 3.34 4.76
N VAL A 99 14.51 4.42 4.76
CA VAL A 99 15.03 5.79 4.89
C VAL A 99 15.81 5.96 6.19
N SER A 100 15.29 5.49 7.32
CA SER A 100 15.97 5.57 8.62
C SER A 100 17.31 4.82 8.66
N SER A 101 17.51 3.80 7.81
CA SER A 101 18.80 3.06 7.74
C SER A 101 19.95 3.93 7.28
N PHE A 102 19.66 4.99 6.53
CA PHE A 102 20.66 5.92 6.01
C PHE A 102 20.74 7.22 6.83
N SER A 103 19.95 7.31 7.91
CA SER A 103 20.07 8.41 8.87
C SER A 103 21.23 8.15 9.83
N ARG A 104 22.05 9.18 10.08
CA ARG A 104 23.16 9.11 11.05
C ARG A 104 22.71 8.80 12.48
N GLN A 105 21.44 9.01 12.80
CA GLN A 105 20.87 8.80 14.14
C GLN A 105 20.28 7.38 14.35
N GLY A 106 20.30 6.51 13.34
CA GLY A 106 19.68 5.18 13.42
C GLY A 106 18.15 5.25 13.55
N TYR A 107 17.54 4.24 14.17
CA TYR A 107 16.10 4.18 14.38
C TYR A 107 15.65 5.10 15.52
N GLY A 108 14.88 6.13 15.18
CA GLY A 108 14.41 7.14 16.13
C GLY A 108 13.15 6.73 16.88
N MET A 109 12.69 7.59 17.81
CA MET A 109 11.42 7.41 18.52
C MET A 109 10.23 7.28 17.56
N LEU A 110 10.24 8.03 16.46
CA LEU A 110 9.21 7.94 15.42
C LEU A 110 9.09 6.52 14.84
N ASP A 111 10.22 5.84 14.62
CA ASP A 111 10.21 4.50 14.02
C ASP A 111 9.62 3.48 15.01
N LYS A 112 9.93 3.62 16.30
CA LYS A 112 9.32 2.82 17.38
C LYS A 112 7.82 3.09 17.50
N ALA A 113 7.42 4.36 17.41
CA ALA A 113 6.01 4.74 17.43
C ALA A 113 5.24 4.14 16.25
N LEU A 114 5.82 4.15 15.05
CA LEU A 114 5.18 3.54 13.87
C LEU A 114 5.10 2.01 13.96
N ILE A 115 6.06 1.34 14.61
CA ILE A 115 5.94 -0.09 14.94
C ILE A 115 4.75 -0.32 15.88
N ALA A 116 4.58 0.51 16.91
CA ALA A 116 3.40 0.43 17.79
C ALA A 116 2.10 0.70 17.03
N VAL A 117 2.09 1.71 16.14
CA VAL A 117 0.95 2.01 15.27
C VAL A 117 0.60 0.82 14.38
N LEU A 118 1.58 0.09 13.84
CA LEU A 118 1.34 -1.14 13.09
C LEU A 118 0.58 -2.18 13.94
N VAL A 119 1.04 -2.46 15.16
CA VAL A 119 0.39 -3.43 16.06
C VAL A 119 -1.04 -3.00 16.38
N ILE A 120 -1.26 -1.72 16.68
CA ILE A 120 -2.59 -1.17 16.94
C ILE A 120 -3.47 -1.28 15.70
N THR A 121 -2.96 -0.91 14.54
CA THR A 121 -3.69 -0.94 13.26
C THR A 121 -4.14 -2.35 12.91
N ALA A 122 -3.23 -3.33 13.00
CA ALA A 122 -3.54 -4.74 12.73
C ALA A 122 -4.56 -5.30 13.73
N SER A 123 -4.40 -4.96 15.02
CA SER A 123 -5.34 -5.39 16.06
C SER A 123 -6.74 -4.83 15.82
N LEU A 124 -6.87 -3.53 15.53
CA LEU A 124 -8.14 -2.89 15.21
C LEU A 124 -8.80 -3.49 13.97
N ALA A 125 -8.03 -3.73 12.91
CA ALA A 125 -8.53 -4.32 11.67
C ALA A 125 -9.05 -5.76 11.89
N LEU A 126 -8.29 -6.57 12.63
CA LEU A 126 -8.71 -7.94 12.98
C LEU A 126 -9.91 -7.96 13.92
N THR A 127 -9.96 -7.08 14.92
CA THR A 127 -11.12 -6.95 15.80
C THR A 127 -12.35 -6.52 15.00
N ALA A 128 -12.23 -5.55 14.09
CA ALA A 128 -13.32 -5.17 13.20
C ALA A 128 -13.79 -6.36 12.36
N ALA A 129 -12.87 -7.12 11.77
CA ALA A 129 -13.22 -8.30 10.99
C ALA A 129 -14.00 -9.33 11.81
N SER A 130 -13.56 -9.63 13.04
CA SER A 130 -14.24 -10.53 13.97
C SER A 130 -15.62 -10.04 14.39
N LEU A 131 -15.79 -8.73 14.66
CA LEU A 131 -17.09 -8.15 15.02
C LEU A 131 -18.12 -8.28 13.89
N LYS A 132 -17.67 -8.20 12.64
CA LYS A 132 -18.52 -8.42 11.47
C LYS A 132 -19.08 -9.84 11.41
N LEU A 133 -18.32 -10.85 11.89
CA LEU A 133 -18.76 -12.25 11.90
C LEU A 133 -19.92 -12.50 12.87
N ILE A 134 -19.86 -11.86 14.04
CA ILE A 134 -20.88 -12.01 15.09
C ILE A 134 -22.06 -11.04 14.90
N GLY A 135 -22.14 -10.35 13.76
CA GLY A 135 -23.23 -9.42 13.44
C GLY A 135 -23.19 -8.09 14.22
N ALA A 136 -22.08 -7.77 14.89
CA ALA A 136 -21.92 -6.55 15.68
C ALA A 136 -21.49 -5.35 14.82
N TYR A 137 -22.33 -4.96 13.86
CA TYR A 137 -22.01 -3.94 12.85
C TYR A 137 -21.79 -2.52 13.40
N GLY A 138 -22.31 -2.21 14.60
CA GLY A 138 -22.21 -0.86 15.18
C GLY A 138 -20.78 -0.40 15.47
N LEU A 139 -19.88 -1.32 15.83
CA LEU A 139 -18.46 -1.03 16.11
C LEU A 139 -17.53 -1.38 14.94
N TYR A 140 -18.01 -2.14 13.95
CA TYR A 140 -17.23 -2.54 12.78
C TYR A 140 -16.68 -1.33 12.00
N TRP A 141 -17.56 -0.41 11.60
CA TRP A 141 -17.19 0.72 10.75
C TRP A 141 -16.25 1.71 11.46
N PRO A 142 -16.48 2.10 12.73
CA PRO A 142 -15.53 2.94 13.46
C PRO A 142 -14.14 2.32 13.58
N LEU A 143 -14.03 1.06 14.00
CA LEU A 143 -12.73 0.39 14.20
C LEU A 143 -11.97 0.23 12.89
N LEU A 144 -12.66 -0.17 11.81
CA LEU A 144 -12.06 -0.24 10.48
C LEU A 144 -11.61 1.15 10.00
N GLY A 145 -12.42 2.18 10.23
CA GLY A 145 -12.08 3.56 9.89
C GLY A 145 -10.82 4.05 10.60
N VAL A 146 -10.69 3.80 11.90
CA VAL A 146 -9.48 4.14 12.67
C VAL A 146 -8.26 3.36 12.15
N ALA A 147 -8.40 2.07 11.87
CA ALA A 147 -7.31 1.27 11.31
C ALA A 147 -6.82 1.83 9.96
N VAL A 148 -7.74 2.16 9.05
CA VAL A 148 -7.41 2.77 7.75
C VAL A 148 -6.75 4.15 7.93
N MET A 149 -7.20 4.96 8.88
CA MET A 149 -6.59 6.26 9.18
C MET A 149 -5.15 6.11 9.69
N LEU A 150 -4.89 5.17 10.60
CA LEU A 150 -3.54 4.91 11.11
C LEU A 150 -2.60 4.38 10.03
N MET A 151 -3.10 3.50 9.16
CA MET A 151 -2.38 3.06 7.95
C MET A 151 -2.05 4.26 7.05
N ALA A 152 -3.01 5.14 6.78
CA ALA A 152 -2.81 6.33 5.95
C ALA A 152 -1.78 7.30 6.56
N ILE A 153 -1.84 7.55 7.87
CA ILE A 153 -0.84 8.37 8.59
C ILE A 153 0.56 7.76 8.43
N THR A 154 0.68 6.45 8.63
CA THR A 154 1.94 5.72 8.41
C THR A 154 2.42 5.90 6.98
N GLY A 155 1.51 5.84 6.00
CA GLY A 155 1.80 6.05 4.59
C GLY A 155 2.32 7.46 4.30
N TYR A 156 1.65 8.52 4.78
CA TYR A 156 2.11 9.89 4.59
C TYR A 156 3.49 10.11 5.18
N ILE A 157 3.73 9.64 6.41
CA ILE A 157 5.04 9.77 7.06
C ILE A 157 6.11 9.05 6.25
N SER A 158 5.81 7.85 5.75
CA SER A 158 6.73 7.04 4.95
C SER A 158 7.07 7.71 3.62
N CYS A 159 6.06 8.14 2.86
CA CYS A 159 6.24 8.85 1.59
C CYS A 159 6.95 10.20 1.78
N MET A 160 6.57 10.99 2.78
CA MET A 160 7.26 12.26 3.08
C MET A 160 8.72 12.03 3.48
N SER A 161 9.00 10.98 4.27
CA SER A 161 10.37 10.67 4.66
C SER A 161 11.24 10.31 3.46
N LEU A 162 10.71 9.52 2.51
CA LEU A 162 11.40 9.17 1.28
C LEU A 162 11.58 10.38 0.36
N PHE A 163 10.55 11.22 0.23
CA PHE A 163 10.61 12.47 -0.53
C PHE A 163 11.72 13.38 0.00
N VAL A 164 11.74 13.65 1.31
CA VAL A 164 12.75 14.50 1.95
C VAL A 164 14.15 13.88 1.84
N ALA A 165 14.28 12.56 2.00
CA ALA A 165 15.56 11.88 1.86
C ALA A 165 16.12 11.96 0.44
N ALA A 166 15.26 11.78 -0.57
CA ALA A 166 15.62 11.99 -1.98
C ALA A 166 15.97 13.45 -2.25
N GLN A 167 15.20 14.40 -1.71
CA GLN A 167 15.46 15.83 -1.87
C GLN A 167 16.79 16.24 -1.23
N LYS A 168 17.13 15.73 -0.05
CA LYS A 168 18.38 16.08 0.66
C LYS A 168 19.59 15.26 0.22
N GLY A 169 19.43 14.27 -0.67
CA GLY A 169 20.52 13.41 -1.12
C GLY A 169 21.10 12.51 -0.02
N ILE A 170 20.28 12.20 1.00
CA ILE A 170 20.66 11.36 2.15
C ILE A 170 20.80 9.89 1.73
N LEU A 171 20.08 9.49 0.68
CA LEU A 171 20.11 8.15 0.12
C LEU A 171 21.48 7.83 -0.53
N PRO A 172 21.81 6.54 -0.70
CA PRO A 172 23.05 6.05 -1.31
C PRO A 172 23.50 6.80 -2.57
N THR A 173 24.81 6.89 -2.78
CA THR A 173 25.42 7.66 -3.88
C THR A 173 24.89 7.26 -5.26
N TYR A 174 24.64 5.96 -5.49
CA TYR A 174 24.09 5.47 -6.76
C TYR A 174 22.66 5.97 -7.06
N LEU A 175 21.93 6.45 -6.05
CA LEU A 175 20.60 7.04 -6.17
C LEU A 175 20.62 8.56 -6.39
N ARG A 176 21.80 9.19 -6.29
CA ARG A 176 21.97 10.64 -6.48
C ARG A 176 21.93 11.07 -7.95
N ALA A 177 22.04 10.12 -8.88
CA ALA A 177 21.84 10.38 -10.31
C ALA A 177 20.49 11.11 -10.50
N ARG A 178 20.51 12.24 -11.24
CA ARG A 178 19.35 13.14 -11.38
C ARG A 178 18.07 12.38 -11.75
N GLY A 179 18.16 11.42 -12.68
CA GLY A 179 17.03 10.60 -13.10
C GLY A 179 16.43 9.75 -11.97
N LYS A 180 17.25 9.10 -11.14
CA LYS A 180 16.76 8.26 -10.02
C LYS A 180 16.15 9.10 -8.90
N ARG A 181 16.81 10.20 -8.54
CA ARG A 181 16.30 11.16 -7.55
C ARG A 181 14.94 11.74 -7.95
N VAL A 182 14.78 12.14 -9.21
CA VAL A 182 13.51 12.66 -9.74
C VAL A 182 12.41 11.61 -9.68
N LYS A 183 12.71 10.35 -10.03
CA LYS A 183 11.77 9.24 -9.91
C LYS A 183 11.32 9.04 -8.45
N LEU A 184 12.24 9.03 -7.48
CA LEU A 184 11.88 8.87 -6.07
C LEU A 184 11.01 10.02 -5.53
N LEU A 185 11.28 11.26 -5.94
CA LEU A 185 10.49 12.43 -5.56
C LEU A 185 9.06 12.34 -6.10
N TRP A 186 8.91 12.15 -7.42
CA TRP A 186 7.59 12.03 -8.04
C TRP A 186 6.84 10.79 -7.57
N GLY A 187 7.54 9.67 -7.41
CA GLY A 187 6.96 8.45 -6.88
C GLY A 187 6.39 8.65 -5.49
N SER A 188 7.13 9.34 -4.61
CA SER A 188 6.68 9.66 -3.25
C SER A 188 5.51 10.65 -3.24
N ALA A 189 5.53 11.66 -4.12
CA ALA A 189 4.43 12.62 -4.28
C ALA A 189 3.14 11.94 -4.74
N LEU A 190 3.21 11.09 -5.76
CA LEU A 190 2.07 10.31 -6.26
C LEU A 190 1.54 9.33 -5.20
N GLY A 191 2.43 8.75 -4.38
CA GLY A 191 2.02 7.90 -3.26
C GLY A 191 1.16 8.65 -2.24
N MET A 192 1.53 9.88 -1.89
CA MET A 192 0.72 10.73 -1.00
C MET A 192 -0.64 11.07 -1.60
N VAL A 193 -0.69 11.39 -2.91
CA VAL A 193 -1.95 11.66 -3.61
C VAL A 193 -2.84 10.40 -3.61
N ALA A 194 -2.26 9.23 -3.86
CA ALA A 194 -2.99 7.97 -3.82
C ALA A 194 -3.58 7.67 -2.43
N ILE A 195 -2.83 7.94 -1.35
CA ILE A 195 -3.33 7.81 0.02
C ILE A 195 -4.51 8.78 0.26
N THR A 196 -4.42 10.02 -0.22
CA THR A 196 -5.54 10.98 -0.15
C THR A 196 -6.78 10.43 -0.85
N LEU A 197 -6.63 9.89 -2.06
CA LEU A 197 -7.73 9.31 -2.82
C LEU A 197 -8.32 8.08 -2.11
N ALA A 198 -7.49 7.27 -1.46
CA ALA A 198 -7.96 6.13 -0.66
C ALA A 198 -8.83 6.57 0.53
N LEU A 199 -8.49 7.69 1.19
CA LEU A 199 -9.30 8.28 2.26
C LEU A 199 -10.59 8.92 1.76
N LEU A 200 -10.60 9.46 0.53
CA LEU A 200 -11.80 10.03 -0.10
C LEU A 200 -12.75 8.96 -0.64
N HIS A 201 -12.24 7.76 -0.94
CA HIS A 201 -13.00 6.69 -1.57
C HIS A 201 -14.31 6.31 -0.84
N PRO A 202 -14.37 6.21 0.51
CA PRO A 202 -15.63 5.96 1.22
C PRO A 202 -16.65 7.10 1.06
N LEU A 203 -16.21 8.36 0.91
CA LEU A 203 -17.10 9.51 0.75
C LEU A 203 -17.80 9.51 -0.62
N ALA A 204 -17.21 8.87 -1.61
CA ALA A 204 -17.77 8.71 -2.94
C ALA A 204 -18.70 7.50 -3.08
N ALA A 205 -18.88 6.70 -2.02
CA ALA A 205 -19.77 5.54 -2.01
C ALA A 205 -21.22 5.80 -2.52
N PRO A 206 -21.87 6.95 -2.24
CA PRO A 206 -23.22 7.21 -2.77
C PRO A 206 -23.25 7.59 -4.27
N LEU A 207 -22.10 7.86 -4.89
CA LEU A 207 -21.98 8.35 -6.27
C LEU A 207 -21.17 7.36 -7.12
N PRO A 208 -21.81 6.45 -7.89
CA PRO A 208 -21.13 5.33 -8.54
C PRO A 208 -20.07 5.75 -9.57
N LEU A 209 -20.31 6.85 -10.31
CA LEU A 209 -19.33 7.40 -11.26
C LEU A 209 -18.13 8.04 -10.55
N ALA A 210 -18.38 8.79 -9.46
CA ALA A 210 -17.29 9.38 -8.67
C ALA A 210 -16.46 8.30 -7.98
N MET A 211 -17.10 7.24 -7.49
CA MET A 211 -16.42 6.07 -6.93
C MET A 211 -15.50 5.42 -7.96
N LEU A 212 -16.01 5.13 -9.17
CA LEU A 212 -15.22 4.56 -10.26
C LEU A 212 -14.01 5.45 -10.61
N LEU A 213 -14.22 6.75 -10.76
CA LEU A 213 -13.17 7.71 -11.06
C LEU A 213 -12.07 7.71 -9.99
N ILE A 214 -12.46 7.79 -8.71
CA ILE A 214 -11.51 7.77 -7.59
C ILE A 214 -10.76 6.45 -7.53
N THR A 215 -11.44 5.31 -7.74
CA THR A 215 -10.78 4.00 -7.78
C THR A 215 -9.76 3.94 -8.93
N ALA A 216 -10.12 4.37 -10.14
CA ALA A 216 -9.23 4.36 -11.28
C ALA A 216 -8.01 5.27 -11.09
N LEU A 217 -8.22 6.50 -10.60
CA LEU A 217 -7.14 7.44 -10.29
C LEU A 217 -6.24 6.90 -9.17
N LYS A 218 -6.81 6.31 -8.12
CA LYS A 218 -6.05 5.70 -7.03
C LYS A 218 -5.13 4.60 -7.56
N VAL A 219 -5.67 3.66 -8.35
CA VAL A 219 -4.89 2.56 -8.94
C VAL A 219 -3.80 3.09 -9.87
N ALA A 220 -4.11 4.08 -10.71
CA ALA A 220 -3.13 4.70 -11.61
C ALA A 220 -1.99 5.37 -10.84
N PHE A 221 -2.29 6.15 -9.78
CA PHE A 221 -1.28 6.82 -8.97
C PHE A 221 -0.49 5.85 -8.10
N LEU A 222 -1.10 4.79 -7.56
CA LEU A 222 -0.36 3.72 -6.86
C LEU A 222 0.60 3.00 -7.81
N SER A 223 0.14 2.66 -9.02
CA SER A 223 0.96 2.01 -10.04
C SER A 223 2.15 2.90 -10.45
N ALA A 224 1.88 4.16 -10.77
CA ALA A 224 2.91 5.12 -11.15
C ALA A 224 3.88 5.39 -9.99
N SER A 225 3.36 5.54 -8.76
CA SER A 225 4.17 5.70 -7.55
C SER A 225 5.11 4.51 -7.36
N GLY A 226 4.56 3.29 -7.40
CA GLY A 226 5.31 2.05 -7.24
C GLY A 226 6.37 1.89 -8.31
N LEU A 227 6.04 2.11 -9.58
CA LEU A 227 7.00 2.07 -10.70
C LEU A 227 8.13 3.08 -10.53
N LEU A 228 7.81 4.34 -10.21
CA LEU A 228 8.81 5.37 -10.04
C LEU A 228 9.71 5.10 -8.84
N ILE A 229 9.15 4.65 -7.71
CA ILE A 229 9.95 4.30 -6.54
C ILE A 229 10.81 3.07 -6.85
N GLY A 230 10.24 1.99 -7.36
CA GLY A 230 10.95 0.75 -7.68
C GLY A 230 12.08 0.95 -8.69
N LEU A 231 11.79 1.61 -9.82
CA LEU A 231 12.81 1.95 -10.83
C LEU A 231 13.82 2.99 -10.34
N GLY A 232 13.42 3.83 -9.39
CA GLY A 232 14.31 4.78 -8.71
C GLY A 232 15.32 4.04 -7.83
N LEU A 233 14.89 2.99 -7.13
CA LEU A 233 15.69 2.22 -6.19
C LEU A 233 16.59 1.15 -6.83
N LEU A 234 16.22 0.60 -7.99
CA LEU A 234 17.02 -0.42 -8.66
C LEU A 234 18.45 0.08 -8.94
N PRO A 235 19.49 -0.74 -8.68
CA PRO A 235 20.86 -0.38 -8.99
C PRO A 235 21.07 -0.27 -10.51
N PRO A 236 22.03 0.53 -10.99
CA PRO A 236 22.37 0.51 -12.40
C PRO A 236 22.84 -0.90 -12.79
N GLN A 237 22.38 -1.40 -13.94
CA GLN A 237 22.89 -2.68 -14.44
C GLN A 237 24.38 -2.51 -14.78
N PRO A 238 25.24 -3.47 -14.41
CA PRO A 238 26.60 -3.47 -14.90
C PRO A 238 26.55 -3.52 -16.43
N SER A 239 27.23 -2.58 -17.09
CA SER A 239 27.47 -2.67 -18.53
C SER A 239 28.24 -3.97 -18.79
N MET A 240 27.60 -4.91 -19.48
CA MET A 240 28.30 -6.03 -20.11
C MET A 240 29.16 -5.50 -21.25
#